data_AF-A0A1M7JMU6-F1
#
_entry.id   AF-A0A1M7JMU6-F1
#
_cell.length_a   1.000
_cell.length_b   1.000
_cell.length_c   1.000
_cell.angle_alpha   90.00
_cell.angle_beta   90.00
_cell.angle_gamma   90.00
#
_symmetry.space_group_name_H-M   'P 1'
#
loop_
_entity.id
_entity.type
_entity.pdbx_description
1 polymer ?
#
loop_
_entity_poly.entity_id
_entity_poly.type
_entity_poly.pdbx_seq_one_letter_code
_entity_poly.pdbx_strand_id
1 'polypeptide(L)'
;MKNKCSWKKATAFLMSMALTAGAMPVCGSSLFKADNALVANAESVAKAPAVGTLFKVGDTISITGKTYFIVDDDPNSGKALAEVNSDLTITGYENSDFDNQYIWKTGDVELIPLHKGFYITRKDASVDPEGFYIASGSGTSEDPFVLGLTAPKFDGRNITLNDGISMNFIVGEVNNSNSADLKVKLSGDCAEANTVQDLEIKTINGKEVYCATANVNASKMDSKITAELYYGSNEKAIDTLAFSVNDYLAAVDTTGNTKLEALVNATKQYGAVSASYFGGSELPKVKDHTNDILNSVVSFGEGFSYNLFKPSKMVEGETFTTSSLEPSDAMISLVLSSKLAVRLYVANYDEKASNMAGAEPMGKIDEYFDAYAIKGANDKYCFEIPNIAPTKLGQLYDINYLGTHYLFTPMAWAYRVMSKDDAPKKDTAMANALYEYYTAASNYVG
;
A
#
# COMPACT_ATOMS: atom_id res chain seq x y z
N MET A 1 39.66 -10.94 -26.89
CA MET A 1 38.77 -9.89 -27.47
C MET A 1 37.35 -10.20 -27.01
N LYS A 2 36.95 -9.62 -25.88
CA LYS A 2 35.94 -8.56 -25.70
C LYS A 2 34.48 -9.07 -25.67
N ASN A 3 34.04 -9.33 -24.44
CA ASN A 3 32.65 -9.32 -24.00
C ASN A 3 32.05 -7.91 -24.12
N LYS A 4 30.78 -7.82 -24.54
CA LYS A 4 29.83 -6.70 -24.31
C LYS A 4 28.45 -7.37 -24.27
N CYS A 5 27.69 -7.45 -23.18
CA CYS A 5 27.26 -6.48 -22.16
C CYS A 5 26.42 -5.31 -22.71
N SER A 6 25.16 -5.31 -22.24
CA SER A 6 24.20 -4.21 -22.03
C SER A 6 23.82 -3.28 -23.18
N TRP A 7 22.53 -3.28 -23.51
CA TRP A 7 21.65 -2.09 -23.51
C TRP A 7 20.29 -2.44 -24.10
N LYS A 8 19.23 -2.46 -23.29
CA LYS A 8 17.85 -2.04 -23.62
C LYS A 8 17.02 -1.86 -22.34
N LYS A 9 17.22 -0.74 -21.65
CA LYS A 9 16.23 -0.14 -20.73
C LYS A 9 16.28 1.37 -20.91
N ALA A 10 15.39 1.87 -21.76
CA ALA A 10 15.03 3.27 -21.86
C ALA A 10 13.67 3.33 -22.57
N THR A 11 12.78 4.23 -22.11
CA THR A 11 11.38 4.47 -22.55
C THR A 11 10.40 3.39 -22.03
N ALA A 12 9.43 3.65 -21.15
CA ALA A 12 8.56 4.82 -21.07
C ALA A 12 8.56 5.48 -19.68
N PHE A 13 9.01 6.73 -19.71
CA PHE A 13 9.01 7.73 -18.68
C PHE A 13 7.99 8.77 -19.17
N LEU A 14 6.75 8.75 -18.66
CA LEU A 14 5.73 9.80 -18.85
C LEU A 14 4.43 9.43 -18.09
N MET A 15 4.50 9.34 -16.75
CA MET A 15 3.32 9.49 -15.88
C MET A 15 3.72 9.72 -14.40
N SER A 16 4.73 10.56 -14.14
CA SER A 16 5.19 10.85 -12.77
C SER A 16 5.69 12.28 -12.56
N MET A 17 4.97 13.27 -13.12
CA MET A 17 5.20 14.68 -12.77
C MET A 17 3.87 15.43 -12.62
N ALA A 18 3.27 15.30 -11.44
CA ALA A 18 2.52 16.35 -10.78
C ALA A 18 2.58 16.08 -9.27
N LEU A 19 2.60 17.16 -8.47
CA LEU A 19 2.59 17.21 -6.99
C LEU A 19 3.96 17.38 -6.32
N THR A 20 4.57 18.52 -6.63
CA THR A 20 5.34 19.30 -5.66
C THR A 20 4.40 20.26 -4.94
N ALA A 21 4.33 20.18 -3.60
CA ALA A 21 4.30 21.30 -2.65
C ALA A 21 3.68 20.87 -1.29
N GLY A 22 4.52 20.89 -0.25
CA GLY A 22 4.12 21.32 1.09
C GLY A 22 3.50 20.28 2.03
N ALA A 23 4.34 19.54 2.75
CA ALA A 23 4.11 19.27 4.17
C ALA A 23 5.46 18.88 4.81
N MET A 24 6.13 19.85 5.43
CA MET A 24 7.23 19.56 6.35
C MET A 24 6.63 18.96 7.63
N PRO A 25 7.27 17.96 8.26
CA PRO A 25 6.87 17.50 9.58
C PRO A 25 7.12 18.62 10.60
N VAL A 26 6.06 19.12 11.22
CA VAL A 26 6.16 19.96 12.41
C VAL A 26 6.69 19.08 13.54
N CYS A 27 7.92 19.40 13.94
CA CYS A 27 8.54 18.98 15.18
C CYS A 27 7.61 19.39 16.34
N GLY A 28 6.99 18.42 17.00
CA GLY A 28 6.18 18.60 18.20
C GLY A 28 6.83 17.88 19.37
N SER A 29 7.98 18.39 19.83
CA SER A 29 8.56 18.00 21.10
C SER A 29 7.81 18.66 22.26
N SER A 30 7.75 17.92 23.37
CA SER A 30 7.35 18.33 24.73
C SER A 30 5.86 18.48 25.03
N LEU A 31 5.32 17.54 25.82
CA LEU A 31 4.47 17.82 26.99
C LEU A 31 4.02 16.55 27.73
N PHE A 32 4.95 15.72 28.22
CA PHE A 32 4.71 14.91 29.44
C PHE A 32 6.05 14.60 30.11
N LYS A 33 6.51 15.50 30.98
CA LYS A 33 7.41 15.15 32.08
C LYS A 33 6.55 14.44 33.14
N ALA A 34 6.67 13.13 33.22
CA ALA A 34 6.25 12.36 34.38
C ALA A 34 7.51 11.69 34.95
N ASP A 35 8.20 12.43 35.81
CA ASP A 35 9.18 11.85 36.71
C ASP A 35 8.46 10.90 37.69
N ASN A 36 9.09 9.76 37.93
CA ASN A 36 8.78 8.72 38.92
C ASN A 36 7.78 7.63 38.49
N ALA A 37 8.30 6.61 37.81
CA ALA A 37 7.74 5.26 37.89
C ALA A 37 8.79 4.33 38.54
N LEU A 38 8.37 3.67 39.63
CA LEU A 38 9.10 2.60 40.31
C LEU A 38 9.55 1.54 39.30
N VAL A 39 10.86 1.45 39.07
CA VAL A 39 11.47 0.37 38.31
C VAL A 39 11.56 -0.85 39.22
N ALA A 40 10.61 -1.77 39.07
CA ALA A 40 10.82 -3.14 39.53
C ALA A 40 11.88 -3.75 38.62
N ASN A 41 13.10 -3.95 39.14
CA ASN A 41 14.12 -4.76 38.46
C ASN A 41 13.60 -6.20 38.38
N ALA A 42 12.92 -6.52 37.28
CA ALA A 42 12.77 -7.90 36.86
C ALA A 42 14.19 -8.45 36.63
N GLU A 43 14.49 -9.62 37.18
CA GLU A 43 15.75 -10.32 36.87
C GLU A 43 15.94 -10.37 35.36
N SER A 44 17.08 -9.85 34.88
CA SER A 44 17.39 -9.81 33.46
C SER A 44 17.53 -11.24 32.93
N VAL A 45 16.51 -11.74 32.24
CA VAL A 45 16.61 -13.02 31.52
C VAL A 45 17.62 -12.84 30.38
N ALA A 46 18.63 -13.71 30.30
CA ALA A 46 19.61 -13.68 29.23
C ALA A 46 18.94 -13.87 27.86
N LYS A 47 19.26 -13.02 26.88
CA LYS A 47 18.67 -13.00 25.54
C LYS A 47 19.68 -13.53 24.53
N ALA A 48 19.31 -14.49 23.70
CA ALA A 48 20.18 -14.94 22.61
C ALA A 48 20.42 -13.81 21.59
N PRO A 49 21.64 -13.65 21.04
CA PRO A 49 21.90 -12.72 19.96
C PRO A 49 21.21 -13.24 18.70
N ALA A 50 20.27 -12.46 18.20
CA ALA A 50 19.61 -12.67 16.93
C ALA A 50 19.36 -11.30 16.32
N VAL A 51 19.30 -11.25 15.01
CA VAL A 51 19.05 -9.99 14.31
C VAL A 51 17.68 -9.42 14.72
N GLY A 52 17.63 -8.12 15.00
CA GLY A 52 16.50 -7.40 15.58
C GLY A 52 16.42 -7.45 17.11
N THR A 53 17.24 -8.24 17.81
CA THR A 53 17.24 -8.28 19.28
C THR A 53 17.77 -6.98 19.86
N LEU A 54 16.96 -6.32 20.69
CA LEU A 54 17.33 -5.13 21.47
C LEU A 54 18.05 -5.50 22.75
N PHE A 55 19.21 -4.89 22.93
CA PHE A 55 20.00 -4.96 24.15
C PHE A 55 20.19 -3.58 24.78
N LYS A 56 20.01 -3.51 26.10
CA LYS A 56 20.15 -2.32 26.94
C LYS A 56 21.19 -2.54 28.04
N VAL A 57 21.60 -1.46 28.70
CA VAL A 57 22.36 -1.57 29.96
C VAL A 57 21.57 -2.41 30.96
N GLY A 58 22.23 -3.43 31.51
CA GLY A 58 21.64 -4.44 32.40
C GLY A 58 21.20 -5.73 31.70
N ASP A 59 21.11 -5.77 30.36
CA ASP A 59 20.82 -7.02 29.65
C ASP A 59 22.06 -7.92 29.58
N THR A 60 21.82 -9.23 29.57
CA THR A 60 22.81 -10.26 29.26
C THR A 60 22.52 -10.89 27.91
N ILE A 61 23.50 -10.90 27.01
CA ILE A 61 23.50 -11.65 25.76
C ILE A 61 23.92 -13.09 26.07
N SER A 62 23.07 -14.06 25.78
CA SER A 62 23.38 -15.48 25.96
C SER A 62 24.15 -16.02 24.77
N ILE A 63 25.43 -16.35 24.96
CA ILE A 63 26.33 -16.77 23.89
C ILE A 63 26.48 -18.29 23.93
N THR A 64 26.01 -18.96 22.88
CA THR A 64 26.16 -20.41 22.73
C THR A 64 27.28 -20.73 21.73
N GLY A 65 28.49 -20.97 22.26
CA GLY A 65 29.67 -21.30 21.44
C GLY A 65 30.40 -20.07 20.93
N LYS A 66 31.11 -20.21 19.79
CA LYS A 66 31.86 -19.10 19.18
C LYS A 66 30.91 -18.17 18.44
N THR A 67 30.86 -16.90 18.82
CA THR A 67 30.04 -15.89 18.18
C THR A 67 30.87 -14.66 17.82
N TYR A 68 30.72 -14.16 16.61
CA TYR A 68 31.48 -13.02 16.10
C TYR A 68 30.62 -11.76 15.98
N PHE A 69 31.15 -10.63 16.43
CA PHE A 69 30.53 -9.31 16.30
C PHE A 69 31.46 -8.33 15.59
N ILE A 70 30.87 -7.38 14.84
CA ILE A 70 31.58 -6.18 14.40
C ILE A 70 31.52 -5.17 15.55
N VAL A 71 32.70 -4.79 16.08
CA VAL A 71 32.82 -3.92 17.26
C VAL A 71 33.21 -2.49 16.93
N ASP A 72 33.50 -2.19 15.67
CA ASP A 72 33.83 -0.86 15.16
C ASP A 72 33.24 -0.73 13.75
N ASP A 73 32.44 0.32 13.53
CA ASP A 73 31.85 0.64 12.23
C ASP A 73 32.61 1.73 11.46
N ASP A 74 33.73 2.24 11.98
CA ASP A 74 34.57 3.19 11.23
C ASP A 74 35.12 2.51 9.97
N PRO A 75 34.72 2.97 8.77
CA PRO A 75 35.19 2.40 7.51
C PRO A 75 36.72 2.52 7.31
N ASN A 76 37.41 3.33 8.12
CA ASN A 76 38.86 3.52 8.08
C ASN A 76 39.65 2.68 9.10
N SER A 77 39.00 2.11 10.14
CA SER A 77 39.68 1.36 11.20
C SER A 77 39.89 -0.13 10.85
N GLY A 78 39.29 -0.59 9.75
CA GLY A 78 39.27 -2.00 9.34
C GLY A 78 38.09 -2.75 9.96
N LYS A 79 37.83 -4.00 9.53
CA LYS A 79 36.77 -4.82 10.15
C LYS A 79 37.20 -5.25 11.56
N ALA A 80 36.93 -4.44 12.58
CA ALA A 80 37.17 -4.85 13.95
C ALA A 80 36.17 -5.95 14.33
N LEU A 81 36.65 -7.19 14.33
CA LEU A 81 35.88 -8.40 14.62
C LEU A 81 36.21 -8.85 16.04
N ALA A 82 35.19 -9.07 16.89
CA ALA A 82 35.36 -9.69 18.20
C ALA A 82 34.77 -11.10 18.22
N GLU A 83 35.57 -12.08 18.65
CA GLU A 83 35.09 -13.42 18.99
C GLU A 83 34.69 -13.44 20.48
N VAL A 84 33.46 -13.89 20.75
CA VAL A 84 32.90 -14.04 22.09
C VAL A 84 32.50 -15.49 22.29
N ASN A 85 32.87 -16.06 23.43
CA ASN A 85 32.72 -17.48 23.74
C ASN A 85 31.90 -17.74 25.02
N SER A 86 31.36 -16.70 25.63
CA SER A 86 30.61 -16.75 26.90
C SER A 86 29.59 -15.62 26.95
N ASP A 87 28.58 -15.76 27.82
CA ASP A 87 27.58 -14.72 28.06
C ASP A 87 28.21 -13.35 28.32
N LEU A 88 27.51 -12.32 27.85
CA LEU A 88 27.98 -10.95 27.81
C LEU A 88 26.96 -10.05 28.48
N THR A 89 27.32 -9.40 29.58
CA THR A 89 26.44 -8.43 30.24
C THR A 89 26.83 -7.02 29.82
N ILE A 90 25.84 -6.22 29.44
CA ILE A 90 26.04 -4.80 29.11
C ILE A 90 25.97 -4.03 30.42
N THR A 91 27.10 -3.46 30.82
CA THR A 91 27.28 -2.91 32.17
C THR A 91 27.19 -1.39 32.22
N GLY A 92 27.31 -0.73 31.07
CA GLY A 92 27.26 0.72 31.01
C GLY A 92 27.20 1.24 29.59
N TYR A 93 27.03 2.56 29.51
CA TYR A 93 27.04 3.32 28.28
C TYR A 93 27.85 4.59 28.52
N GLU A 94 28.77 4.88 27.60
CA GLU A 94 29.60 6.08 27.59
C GLU A 94 29.27 6.90 26.33
N ASN A 95 29.04 8.20 26.53
CA ASN A 95 28.81 9.19 25.48
C ASN A 95 30.02 10.12 25.39
N SER A 96 30.51 10.39 24.19
CA SER A 96 31.53 11.38 23.89
C SER A 96 31.11 12.25 22.71
N ASP A 97 31.83 13.36 22.49
CA ASP A 97 31.53 14.31 21.40
C ASP A 97 31.60 13.69 19.98
N PHE A 98 32.19 12.50 19.83
CA PHE A 98 32.39 11.83 18.55
C PHE A 98 31.78 10.41 18.51
N ASP A 99 31.80 9.70 19.65
CA ASP A 99 31.48 8.27 19.71
C ASP A 99 30.51 7.94 20.84
N ASN A 100 29.66 6.96 20.58
CA ASN A 100 28.79 6.32 21.56
C ASN A 100 29.24 4.88 21.79
N GLN A 101 29.52 4.51 23.04
CA GLN A 101 30.06 3.20 23.37
C GLN A 101 29.18 2.46 24.37
N TYR A 102 28.83 1.21 24.06
CA TYR A 102 28.23 0.30 25.03
C TYR A 102 29.32 -0.58 25.64
N ILE A 103 29.43 -0.54 26.97
CA ILE A 103 30.44 -1.26 27.75
C ILE A 103 29.88 -2.64 28.11
N TRP A 104 30.70 -3.67 27.92
CA TRP A 104 30.33 -5.05 28.25
C TRP A 104 31.37 -5.72 29.12
N LYS A 105 30.92 -6.76 29.83
CA LYS A 105 31.78 -7.70 30.55
C LYS A 105 31.46 -9.13 30.13
N THR A 106 32.50 -9.92 29.88
CA THR A 106 32.43 -11.38 29.75
C THR A 106 32.89 -12.00 31.07
N GLY A 107 31.95 -12.38 31.94
CA GLY A 107 32.30 -12.82 33.30
C GLY A 107 33.15 -11.79 34.07
N ASP A 108 34.12 -12.25 34.87
CA ASP A 108 35.03 -11.42 35.67
C ASP A 108 36.26 -10.88 34.89
N VAL A 109 36.33 -11.05 33.57
CA VAL A 109 37.54 -10.77 32.79
C VAL A 109 37.29 -9.65 31.77
N GLU A 110 38.02 -8.53 31.92
CA GLU A 110 38.18 -7.51 30.86
C GLU A 110 38.97 -8.12 29.69
N LEU A 111 38.38 -8.13 28.49
CA LEU A 111 39.09 -8.52 27.28
C LEU A 111 39.97 -7.36 26.80
N ILE A 112 41.29 -7.57 26.83
CA ILE A 112 42.40 -6.86 26.13
C ILE A 112 42.39 -5.31 26.22
N PRO A 113 43.52 -4.63 26.49
CA PRO A 113 43.55 -3.18 26.79
C PRO A 113 43.04 -2.19 25.72
N LEU A 114 42.57 -2.63 24.55
CA LEU A 114 42.21 -1.74 23.45
C LEU A 114 40.71 -1.46 23.26
N HIS A 115 39.78 -2.36 23.64
CA HIS A 115 38.35 -2.09 23.41
C HIS A 115 37.48 -2.64 24.56
N LYS A 116 36.99 -1.75 25.43
CA LYS A 116 36.10 -2.08 26.57
C LYS A 116 34.62 -2.21 26.18
N GLY A 117 34.31 -2.10 24.88
CA GLY A 117 32.97 -1.80 24.40
C GLY A 117 32.74 -2.15 22.95
N PHE A 118 31.47 -2.19 22.55
CA PHE A 118 31.09 -2.04 21.15
C PHE A 118 31.08 -0.55 20.82
N TYR A 119 31.81 -0.15 19.78
CA TYR A 119 31.72 1.19 19.21
C TYR A 119 30.57 1.18 18.23
N ILE A 120 29.62 2.09 18.42
CA ILE A 120 28.55 2.28 17.46
C ILE A 120 28.46 3.79 17.21
N THR A 121 28.91 4.21 16.05
CA THR A 121 28.98 5.64 15.73
C THR A 121 27.58 6.20 15.54
N ARG A 122 27.27 7.30 16.24
CA ARG A 122 26.01 8.04 16.08
C ARG A 122 26.31 9.41 15.49
N LYS A 123 25.50 9.86 14.54
CA LYS A 123 25.61 11.22 13.99
C LYS A 123 24.98 12.32 14.86
N ASP A 124 24.19 11.96 15.88
CA ASP A 124 23.44 12.91 16.71
C ASP A 124 23.64 12.60 18.21
N ALA A 125 24.41 13.44 18.89
CA ALA A 125 24.75 13.31 20.30
C ALA A 125 23.63 13.77 21.27
N SER A 126 22.53 14.33 20.76
CA SER A 126 21.50 15.00 21.58
C SER A 126 20.39 14.08 22.12
N VAL A 127 20.40 12.79 21.76
CA VAL A 127 19.33 11.85 22.10
C VAL A 127 19.88 10.76 23.02
N ASP A 128 19.23 10.52 24.15
CA ASP A 128 19.59 9.40 25.05
C ASP A 128 19.46 8.06 24.30
N PRO A 129 20.43 7.13 24.41
CA PRO A 129 20.33 5.84 23.76
C PRO A 129 19.33 4.93 24.46
N GLU A 130 18.46 4.29 23.68
CA GLU A 130 17.52 3.29 24.19
C GLU A 130 18.10 1.86 24.26
N GLY A 131 19.32 1.66 23.75
CA GLY A 131 19.98 0.36 23.55
C GLY A 131 20.63 0.23 22.17
N PHE A 132 21.10 -0.96 21.82
CA PHE A 132 21.53 -1.32 20.47
C PHE A 132 20.81 -2.59 20.00
N TYR A 133 20.73 -2.75 18.68
CA TYR A 133 20.14 -3.91 18.04
C TYR A 133 21.21 -4.68 17.29
N ILE A 134 21.03 -5.99 17.15
CA ILE A 134 21.73 -6.72 16.08
C ILE A 134 21.07 -6.31 14.76
N ALA A 135 21.78 -5.55 13.92
CA ALA A 135 21.28 -5.00 12.66
C ALA A 135 21.36 -5.99 11.49
N SER A 136 22.33 -6.91 11.50
CA SER A 136 22.47 -7.98 10.51
C SER A 136 23.43 -9.07 11.01
N GLY A 137 23.57 -10.15 10.23
CA GLY A 137 24.56 -11.21 10.44
C GLY A 137 24.03 -12.43 11.19
N SER A 138 24.78 -13.54 11.13
CA SER A 138 24.46 -14.82 11.78
C SER A 138 25.36 -15.13 12.98
N GLY A 139 26.35 -14.28 13.24
CA GLY A 139 27.31 -14.47 14.34
C GLY A 139 28.44 -15.44 14.00
N THR A 140 28.62 -15.79 12.73
CA THR A 140 29.74 -16.62 12.24
C THR A 140 30.94 -15.74 11.83
N SER A 141 32.12 -16.34 11.64
CA SER A 141 33.30 -15.59 11.20
C SER A 141 33.14 -14.95 9.82
N GLU A 142 32.38 -15.62 8.95
CA GLU A 142 32.08 -15.21 7.58
C GLU A 142 30.94 -14.18 7.51
N ASP A 143 30.06 -14.19 8.52
CA ASP A 143 28.86 -13.35 8.62
C ASP A 143 28.61 -12.92 10.08
N PRO A 144 29.46 -12.03 10.62
CA PRO A 144 29.40 -11.61 12.02
C PRO A 144 28.18 -10.74 12.29
N PHE A 145 27.72 -10.72 13.54
CA PHE A 145 26.66 -9.81 13.97
C PHE A 145 27.11 -8.36 13.87
N VAL A 146 26.32 -7.55 13.18
CA VAL A 146 26.50 -6.09 13.06
C VAL A 146 25.58 -5.41 14.05
N LEU A 147 26.05 -4.36 14.70
CA LEU A 147 25.26 -3.62 15.68
C LEU A 147 24.70 -2.33 15.05
N GLY A 148 23.46 -2.00 15.37
CA GLY A 148 22.80 -0.78 14.94
C GLY A 148 22.18 -0.03 16.11
N LEU A 149 22.11 1.30 16.00
CA LEU A 149 21.52 2.17 17.04
C LEU A 149 20.01 2.34 16.91
N THR A 150 19.43 1.96 15.77
CA THR A 150 18.00 2.13 15.50
C THR A 150 17.45 0.84 14.93
N ALA A 151 16.43 0.26 15.58
CA ALA A 151 15.67 -0.83 14.97
C ALA A 151 14.89 -0.29 13.77
N PRO A 152 14.71 -1.12 12.73
CA PRO A 152 13.65 -0.90 11.76
C PRO A 152 12.31 -0.71 12.47
N LYS A 153 11.59 0.32 12.07
CA LYS A 153 10.29 0.70 12.65
C LYS A 153 9.42 1.32 11.56
N PHE A 154 8.13 1.47 11.82
CA PHE A 154 7.27 2.23 10.92
C PHE A 154 7.66 3.71 10.97
N ASP A 155 7.98 4.29 9.81
CA ASP A 155 8.38 5.70 9.68
C ASP A 155 7.30 6.55 9.00
N GLY A 156 6.25 5.90 8.49
CA GLY A 156 5.20 6.60 7.76
C GLY A 156 4.01 5.71 7.41
N ARG A 157 2.98 6.37 6.90
CA ARG A 157 1.77 5.76 6.37
C ARG A 157 1.21 6.61 5.26
N ASN A 158 0.61 5.98 4.27
CA ASN A 158 -0.25 6.67 3.30
C ASN A 158 -1.36 5.73 2.81
N ILE A 159 -2.25 6.29 2.00
CA ILE A 159 -3.18 5.50 1.20
C ILE A 159 -2.90 5.73 -0.28
N THR A 160 -3.18 4.70 -1.09
CA THR A 160 -3.16 4.77 -2.55
C THR A 160 -4.57 4.49 -3.06
N LEU A 161 -5.06 5.35 -3.94
CA LEU A 161 -6.34 5.22 -4.62
C LEU A 161 -6.09 4.71 -6.04
N ASN A 162 -6.07 3.40 -6.20
CA ASN A 162 -5.97 2.75 -7.51
C ASN A 162 -7.25 1.95 -7.76
N ASP A 163 -7.17 0.74 -8.28
CA ASP A 163 -8.29 -0.17 -8.37
C ASP A 163 -8.98 -0.47 -7.03
N GLY A 164 -8.31 -0.27 -5.90
CA GLY A 164 -8.94 -0.30 -4.59
C GLY A 164 -8.44 0.82 -3.68
N ILE A 165 -8.78 0.70 -2.40
CA ILE A 165 -8.25 1.56 -1.33
C ILE A 165 -7.14 0.78 -0.63
N SER A 166 -5.90 1.10 -0.97
CA SER A 166 -4.71 0.44 -0.41
C SER A 166 -4.11 1.31 0.69
N MET A 167 -3.86 0.73 1.86
CA MET A 167 -3.17 1.36 2.98
C MET A 167 -1.73 0.85 3.00
N ASN A 168 -0.74 1.74 2.86
CA ASN A 168 0.66 1.36 2.89
C ASN A 168 1.27 1.74 4.25
N PHE A 169 1.92 0.77 4.89
CA PHE A 169 2.65 0.90 6.14
C PHE A 169 4.13 0.96 5.82
N ILE A 170 4.73 2.14 5.95
CA ILE A 170 6.09 2.42 5.47
C ILE A 170 7.09 2.10 6.59
N VAL A 171 8.12 1.32 6.25
CA VAL A 171 9.16 0.89 7.18
C VAL A 171 10.43 1.68 6.88
N GLY A 172 10.95 2.35 7.92
CA GLY A 172 12.20 3.08 7.87
C GLY A 172 13.41 2.20 8.19
N GLU A 173 14.61 2.73 7.96
CA GLU A 173 15.88 2.05 8.24
C GLU A 173 16.05 0.71 7.48
N VAL A 174 15.43 0.60 6.30
CA VAL A 174 15.52 -0.58 5.42
C VAL A 174 16.59 -0.37 4.35
N ASN A 175 17.37 -1.42 4.09
CA ASN A 175 18.39 -1.49 3.05
C ASN A 175 18.43 -2.90 2.42
N ASN A 176 19.23 -3.05 1.36
CA ASN A 176 19.32 -4.32 0.63
C ASN A 176 19.83 -5.50 1.47
N SER A 177 20.52 -5.24 2.58
CA SER A 177 21.02 -6.29 3.47
C SER A 177 20.02 -6.77 4.51
N ASN A 178 18.97 -6.01 4.84
CA ASN A 178 18.00 -6.37 5.87
C ASN A 178 16.55 -6.53 5.37
N SER A 179 16.24 -6.08 4.15
CA SER A 179 14.85 -6.06 3.65
C SER A 179 14.21 -7.44 3.55
N ALA A 180 15.00 -8.49 3.30
CA ALA A 180 14.50 -9.86 3.20
C ALA A 180 14.07 -10.45 4.56
N ASP A 181 14.68 -9.98 5.65
CA ASP A 181 14.41 -10.44 7.01
C ASP A 181 13.24 -9.69 7.66
N LEU A 182 12.87 -8.52 7.12
CA LEU A 182 11.74 -7.75 7.61
C LEU A 182 10.44 -8.27 7.03
N LYS A 183 9.51 -8.60 7.92
CA LYS A 183 8.17 -9.07 7.56
C LYS A 183 7.12 -8.26 8.30
N VAL A 184 5.96 -8.08 7.68
CA VAL A 184 4.83 -7.40 8.32
C VAL A 184 3.65 -8.34 8.36
N LYS A 185 3.04 -8.52 9.54
CA LYS A 185 1.76 -9.20 9.69
C LYS A 185 0.66 -8.15 9.74
N LEU A 186 -0.32 -8.29 8.85
CA LEU A 186 -1.49 -7.40 8.83
C LEU A 186 -2.68 -8.06 9.51
N SER A 187 -3.49 -7.28 10.21
CA SER A 187 -4.74 -7.73 10.84
C SER A 187 -5.83 -6.66 10.77
N GLY A 188 -7.08 -7.07 10.88
CA GLY A 188 -8.27 -6.21 10.71
C GLY A 188 -9.08 -6.55 9.46
N ASP A 189 -10.00 -5.66 9.08
CA ASP A 189 -10.90 -5.86 7.91
C ASP A 189 -10.20 -5.53 6.59
N CYS A 190 -9.16 -6.30 6.22
CA CYS A 190 -8.44 -6.19 4.96
C CYS A 190 -8.30 -7.54 4.25
N ALA A 191 -8.03 -7.52 2.94
CA ALA A 191 -7.87 -8.74 2.14
C ALA A 191 -6.67 -9.59 2.59
N GLU A 192 -5.64 -8.95 3.12
CA GLU A 192 -4.39 -9.59 3.54
C GLU A 192 -4.35 -9.88 5.05
N ALA A 193 -5.49 -9.84 5.73
CA ALA A 193 -5.56 -10.10 7.16
C ALA A 193 -5.01 -11.48 7.53
N ASN A 194 -4.24 -11.52 8.61
CA ASN A 194 -3.55 -12.69 9.16
C ASN A 194 -2.50 -13.31 8.23
N THR A 195 -2.06 -12.58 7.20
CA THR A 195 -0.93 -12.97 6.36
C THR A 195 0.34 -12.24 6.81
N VAL A 196 1.47 -12.96 6.78
CA VAL A 196 2.81 -12.38 6.95
C VAL A 196 3.32 -12.06 5.55
N GLN A 197 3.70 -10.80 5.34
CA GLN A 197 4.11 -10.28 4.04
C GLN A 197 5.57 -9.86 4.04
N ASP A 198 6.19 -10.02 2.89
CA ASP A 198 7.46 -9.37 2.56
C ASP A 198 7.23 -7.88 2.30
N LEU A 199 8.26 -7.06 2.53
CA LEU A 199 8.21 -5.66 2.15
C LEU A 199 8.29 -5.53 0.62
N GLU A 200 7.41 -4.71 0.06
CA GLU A 200 7.45 -4.28 -1.33
C GLU A 200 8.05 -2.88 -1.45
N ILE A 201 8.74 -2.61 -2.57
CA ILE A 201 9.26 -1.28 -2.89
C ILE A 201 8.18 -0.53 -3.67
N LYS A 202 7.83 0.68 -3.20
CA LYS A 202 6.92 1.60 -3.89
C LYS A 202 7.53 2.97 -4.03
N THR A 203 7.17 3.68 -5.10
CA THR A 203 7.47 5.10 -5.26
C THR A 203 6.33 5.92 -4.64
N ILE A 204 6.62 6.58 -3.51
CA ILE A 204 5.68 7.44 -2.79
C ILE A 204 6.30 8.84 -2.71
N ASN A 205 5.59 9.85 -3.20
CA ASN A 205 6.07 11.24 -3.28
C ASN A 205 7.44 11.37 -3.96
N GLY A 206 7.69 10.58 -5.01
CA GLY A 206 8.95 10.58 -5.76
C GLY A 206 10.13 9.88 -5.06
N LYS A 207 9.91 9.26 -3.90
CA LYS A 207 10.92 8.50 -3.15
C LYS A 207 10.57 7.00 -3.17
N GLU A 208 11.56 6.15 -3.39
CA GLU A 208 11.41 4.71 -3.16
C GLU A 208 11.37 4.44 -1.65
N VAL A 209 10.34 3.71 -1.22
CA VAL A 209 10.15 3.31 0.16
C VAL A 209 9.79 1.83 0.23
N TYR A 210 10.13 1.19 1.35
CA TYR A 210 9.73 -0.18 1.64
C TYR A 210 8.45 -0.15 2.46
N CYS A 211 7.43 -0.91 2.06
CA CYS A 211 6.16 -0.94 2.77
C CYS A 211 5.49 -2.31 2.69
N ALA A 212 4.53 -2.54 3.58
CA ALA A 212 3.51 -3.57 3.43
C ALA A 212 2.15 -2.93 3.15
N THR A 213 1.27 -3.61 2.42
CA THR A 213 0.01 -3.03 1.94
C THR A 213 -1.19 -3.86 2.36
N ALA A 214 -2.17 -3.18 2.94
CA ALA A 214 -3.51 -3.73 3.18
C ALA A 214 -4.50 -3.15 2.17
N ASN A 215 -5.25 -3.99 1.48
CA ASN A 215 -6.38 -3.60 0.66
C ASN A 215 -7.66 -3.64 1.50
N VAL A 216 -8.29 -2.48 1.64
CA VAL A 216 -9.50 -2.29 2.44
C VAL A 216 -10.70 -2.10 1.53
N ASN A 217 -11.78 -2.79 1.87
CA ASN A 217 -13.05 -2.61 1.20
C ASN A 217 -13.62 -1.21 1.49
N ALA A 218 -14.22 -0.55 0.50
CA ALA A 218 -14.78 0.80 0.66
C ALA A 218 -15.82 0.89 1.80
N SER A 219 -16.58 -0.19 2.04
CA SER A 219 -17.54 -0.30 3.14
C SER A 219 -16.90 -0.47 4.53
N LYS A 220 -15.56 -0.53 4.62
CA LYS A 220 -14.76 -0.80 5.82
C LYS A 220 -13.70 0.28 6.08
N MET A 221 -13.85 1.48 5.52
CA MET A 221 -12.88 2.57 5.67
C MET A 221 -12.69 3.07 7.12
N ASP A 222 -13.65 2.82 8.02
CA ASP A 222 -13.55 3.11 9.45
C ASP A 222 -12.86 1.98 10.26
N SER A 223 -12.71 0.79 9.67
CA SER A 223 -12.06 -0.33 10.35
C SER A 223 -10.57 -0.06 10.51
N LYS A 224 -10.06 -0.22 11.73
CA LYS A 224 -8.62 -0.11 12.00
C LYS A 224 -7.91 -1.35 11.47
N ILE A 225 -6.87 -1.11 10.69
CA ILE A 225 -5.92 -2.12 10.25
C ILE A 225 -4.65 -1.97 11.09
N THR A 226 -4.16 -3.09 11.63
CA THR A 226 -2.95 -3.13 12.45
C THR A 226 -1.86 -3.87 11.70
N ALA A 227 -0.69 -3.24 11.59
CA ALA A 227 0.52 -3.81 11.06
C ALA A 227 1.52 -4.06 12.20
N GLU A 228 1.97 -5.29 12.32
CA GLU A 228 3.00 -5.72 13.27
C GLU A 228 4.28 -6.01 12.47
N LEU A 229 5.36 -5.29 12.76
CA LEU A 229 6.66 -5.47 12.10
C LEU A 229 7.47 -6.53 12.84
N TYR A 230 8.02 -7.47 12.09
CA TYR A 230 8.88 -8.55 12.59
C TYR A 230 10.23 -8.49 11.88
N TYR A 231 11.26 -8.97 12.56
CA TYR A 231 12.61 -9.14 12.02
C TYR A 231 13.03 -10.59 12.16
N GLY A 232 13.50 -11.22 11.09
CA GLY A 232 14.02 -12.58 11.07
C GLY A 232 12.97 -13.59 11.51
N SER A 233 13.35 -14.53 12.37
CA SER A 233 12.46 -15.56 12.93
C SER A 233 11.80 -15.17 14.25
N ASN A 234 11.81 -13.88 14.62
CA ASN A 234 11.26 -13.45 15.91
C ASN A 234 9.74 -13.69 16.00
N GLU A 235 9.29 -14.24 17.13
CA GLU A 235 7.86 -14.44 17.42
C GLU A 235 7.16 -13.19 17.93
N LYS A 236 7.93 -12.19 18.38
CA LYS A 236 7.43 -10.92 18.91
C LYS A 236 7.66 -9.79 17.92
N ALA A 237 6.62 -8.97 17.71
CA ALA A 237 6.73 -7.78 16.88
C ALA A 237 7.73 -6.77 17.49
N ILE A 238 8.56 -6.18 16.65
CA ILE A 238 9.52 -5.12 17.01
C ILE A 238 8.89 -3.73 16.94
N ASP A 239 7.82 -3.57 16.17
CA ASP A 239 7.02 -2.34 16.13
C ASP A 239 5.57 -2.64 15.72
N THR A 240 4.66 -1.70 15.99
CA THR A 240 3.24 -1.82 15.66
C THR A 240 2.66 -0.48 15.27
N LEU A 241 2.00 -0.44 14.10
CA LEU A 241 1.27 0.73 13.63
C LEU A 241 -0.16 0.35 13.28
N ALA A 242 -1.13 1.11 13.79
CA ALA A 242 -2.54 0.92 13.51
C ALA A 242 -3.21 2.22 13.07
N PHE A 243 -4.03 2.16 12.02
CA PHE A 243 -4.87 3.27 11.56
C PHE A 243 -6.04 2.77 10.72
N SER A 244 -7.04 3.61 10.49
CA SER A 244 -8.11 3.40 9.49
C SER A 244 -7.90 4.33 8.29
N VAL A 245 -8.59 4.06 7.18
CA VAL A 245 -8.55 4.96 6.02
C VAL A 245 -9.12 6.33 6.38
N ASN A 246 -10.22 6.36 7.13
CA ASN A 246 -10.85 7.62 7.53
C ASN A 246 -10.01 8.41 8.55
N ASP A 247 -9.29 7.73 9.46
CA ASP A 247 -8.31 8.38 10.35
C ASP A 247 -7.22 9.07 9.53
N TYR A 248 -6.72 8.40 8.49
CA TYR A 248 -5.73 8.99 7.59
C TYR A 248 -6.30 10.20 6.84
N LEU A 249 -7.44 10.03 6.17
CA LEU A 249 -8.09 11.09 5.40
C LEU A 249 -8.53 12.29 6.27
N ALA A 250 -8.73 12.12 7.57
CA ALA A 250 -8.99 13.21 8.50
C ALA A 250 -7.72 14.00 8.87
N ALA A 251 -6.55 13.36 8.81
CA ALA A 251 -5.26 13.97 9.14
C ALA A 251 -4.54 14.59 7.93
N VAL A 252 -5.01 14.34 6.71
CA VAL A 252 -4.44 14.96 5.50
C VAL A 252 -4.66 16.46 5.53
N ASP A 253 -3.57 17.23 5.47
CA ASP A 253 -3.65 18.68 5.30
C ASP A 253 -4.05 19.01 3.85
N THR A 254 -5.22 19.62 3.72
CA THR A 254 -5.81 20.04 2.44
C THR A 254 -5.70 21.55 2.24
N THR A 255 -5.06 22.26 3.18
CA THR A 255 -4.95 23.71 3.17
C THR A 255 -4.28 24.20 1.89
N GLY A 256 -4.99 25.05 1.14
CA GLY A 256 -4.48 25.62 -0.11
C GLY A 256 -4.53 24.68 -1.32
N ASN A 257 -5.07 23.46 -1.19
CA ASN A 257 -5.24 22.51 -2.30
C ASN A 257 -6.69 22.03 -2.42
N THR A 258 -7.51 22.81 -3.12
CA THR A 258 -8.95 22.54 -3.32
C THR A 258 -9.22 21.24 -4.08
N LYS A 259 -8.33 20.83 -4.99
CA LYS A 259 -8.42 19.55 -5.71
C LYS A 259 -8.22 18.37 -4.76
N LEU A 260 -7.23 18.45 -3.87
CA LEU A 260 -6.99 17.43 -2.84
C LEU A 260 -8.16 17.39 -1.84
N GLU A 261 -8.66 18.54 -1.41
CA GLU A 261 -9.83 18.63 -0.53
C GLU A 261 -11.05 17.92 -1.13
N ALA A 262 -11.35 18.20 -2.41
CA ALA A 262 -12.43 17.53 -3.13
C ALA A 262 -12.23 16.02 -3.20
N LEU A 263 -11.02 15.54 -3.50
CA LEU A 263 -10.70 14.11 -3.54
C LEU A 263 -10.86 13.45 -2.17
N VAL A 264 -10.36 14.07 -1.10
CA VAL A 264 -10.51 13.56 0.28
C VAL A 264 -11.98 13.46 0.65
N ASN A 265 -12.78 14.49 0.36
CA ASN A 265 -14.21 14.52 0.67
C ASN A 265 -15.00 13.48 -0.14
N ALA A 266 -14.74 13.36 -1.44
CA ALA A 266 -15.40 12.39 -2.31
C ALA A 266 -15.05 10.95 -1.90
N THR A 267 -13.79 10.68 -1.50
CA THR A 267 -13.37 9.36 -1.01
C THR A 267 -14.09 8.99 0.30
N LYS A 268 -14.19 9.92 1.25
CA LYS A 268 -14.96 9.72 2.50
C LYS A 268 -16.44 9.45 2.21
N GLN A 269 -17.04 10.22 1.30
CA GLN A 269 -18.44 10.05 0.90
C GLN A 269 -18.67 8.68 0.25
N TYR A 270 -17.77 8.25 -0.63
CA TYR A 270 -17.83 6.93 -1.27
C TYR A 270 -17.78 5.79 -0.24
N GLY A 271 -16.88 5.89 0.76
CA GLY A 271 -16.80 4.95 1.87
C GLY A 271 -18.09 4.88 2.70
N ALA A 272 -18.61 6.04 3.12
CA ALA A 272 -19.81 6.12 3.92
C ALA A 272 -21.05 5.56 3.20
N VAL A 273 -21.20 5.89 1.91
CA VAL A 273 -22.31 5.35 1.09
C VAL A 273 -22.12 3.86 0.84
N SER A 274 -20.88 3.37 0.66
CA SER A 274 -20.58 1.94 0.57
C SER A 274 -20.94 1.18 1.84
N ALA A 275 -20.59 1.72 3.00
CA ALA A 275 -20.96 1.12 4.28
C ALA A 275 -22.49 0.96 4.41
N SER A 276 -23.26 2.01 4.10
CA SER A 276 -24.73 1.94 4.15
C SER A 276 -25.35 1.07 3.05
N TYR A 277 -24.78 1.07 1.84
CA TYR A 277 -25.28 0.25 0.73
C TYR A 277 -25.20 -1.26 1.03
N PHE A 278 -24.09 -1.71 1.62
CA PHE A 278 -23.85 -3.13 1.93
C PHE A 278 -24.25 -3.53 3.36
N GLY A 279 -24.21 -2.60 4.30
CA GLY A 279 -24.51 -2.83 5.72
C GLY A 279 -25.96 -2.56 6.14
N GLY A 280 -26.75 -1.88 5.29
CA GLY A 280 -28.15 -1.58 5.57
C GLY A 280 -28.41 -0.44 6.57
N SER A 281 -27.40 0.39 6.86
CA SER A 281 -27.54 1.60 7.68
C SER A 281 -28.19 2.76 6.91
N GLU A 282 -28.50 3.85 7.63
CA GLU A 282 -29.05 5.07 7.02
C GLU A 282 -28.12 5.60 5.91
N LEU A 283 -28.70 5.96 4.77
CA LEU A 283 -27.94 6.48 3.63
C LEU A 283 -27.48 7.91 3.91
N PRO A 284 -26.17 8.21 3.77
CA PRO A 284 -25.67 9.57 3.82
C PRO A 284 -26.30 10.43 2.73
N LYS A 285 -26.44 11.74 2.99
CA LYS A 285 -26.81 12.70 1.94
C LYS A 285 -25.68 12.76 0.91
N VAL A 286 -26.04 12.66 -0.36
CA VAL A 286 -25.14 12.80 -1.50
C VAL A 286 -25.63 13.92 -2.42
N LYS A 287 -24.71 14.56 -3.14
CA LYS A 287 -25.05 15.48 -4.22
C LYS A 287 -25.72 14.71 -5.35
N ASP A 288 -26.70 15.32 -5.98
CA ASP A 288 -27.40 14.74 -7.13
C ASP A 288 -26.64 15.06 -8.42
N HIS A 289 -26.22 14.02 -9.13
CA HIS A 289 -25.51 14.05 -10.41
C HIS A 289 -26.31 13.39 -11.53
N THR A 290 -27.61 13.16 -11.36
CA THR A 290 -28.43 12.50 -12.38
C THR A 290 -28.31 13.20 -13.74
N ASN A 291 -28.36 14.53 -13.79
CA ASN A 291 -28.20 15.28 -15.04
C ASN A 291 -26.79 15.18 -15.62
N ASP A 292 -25.76 15.21 -14.77
CA ASP A 292 -24.36 15.09 -15.21
C ASP A 292 -24.11 13.71 -15.84
N ILE A 293 -24.71 12.66 -15.29
CA ILE A 293 -24.59 11.28 -15.78
C ILE A 293 -25.45 11.08 -17.06
N LEU A 294 -26.72 11.47 -17.03
CA LEU A 294 -27.66 11.22 -18.14
C LEU A 294 -27.43 12.12 -19.36
N ASN A 295 -26.71 13.24 -19.21
CA ASN A 295 -26.42 14.18 -20.30
C ASN A 295 -24.92 14.33 -20.57
N SER A 296 -24.06 13.45 -20.06
CA SER A 296 -22.61 13.49 -20.36
C SER A 296 -22.37 13.19 -21.83
N VAL A 297 -22.00 14.18 -22.63
CA VAL A 297 -21.79 14.05 -24.07
C VAL A 297 -20.31 14.03 -24.42
N VAL A 298 -19.90 13.08 -25.29
CA VAL A 298 -18.62 13.16 -26.02
C VAL A 298 -18.90 13.41 -27.49
N SER A 299 -18.15 14.34 -28.09
CA SER A 299 -18.25 14.70 -29.51
C SER A 299 -17.00 14.26 -30.27
N PHE A 300 -17.20 13.64 -31.43
CA PHE A 300 -16.15 13.20 -32.34
C PHE A 300 -16.31 13.90 -33.68
N GLY A 301 -15.59 15.01 -33.87
CA GLY A 301 -15.72 15.84 -35.08
C GLY A 301 -17.07 16.54 -35.18
N GLU A 302 -17.38 17.06 -36.37
CA GLU A 302 -18.64 17.76 -36.63
C GLU A 302 -19.79 16.76 -36.81
N GLY A 303 -20.82 16.87 -35.96
CA GLY A 303 -22.09 16.18 -36.14
C GLY A 303 -22.23 14.81 -35.46
N PHE A 304 -21.18 14.28 -34.82
CA PHE A 304 -21.26 13.02 -34.07
C PHE A 304 -21.05 13.26 -32.58
N SER A 305 -22.13 13.12 -31.81
CA SER A 305 -22.10 13.19 -30.35
C SER A 305 -22.91 12.05 -29.76
N TYR A 306 -22.41 11.41 -28.71
CA TYR A 306 -23.15 10.38 -27.97
C TYR A 306 -22.98 10.58 -26.47
N ASN A 307 -23.87 9.96 -25.69
CA ASN A 307 -23.75 9.97 -24.23
C ASN A 307 -22.63 9.01 -23.80
N LEU A 308 -21.59 9.54 -23.14
CA LEU A 308 -20.40 8.81 -22.69
C LEU A 308 -20.71 7.55 -21.89
N PHE A 309 -21.71 7.61 -21.02
CA PHE A 309 -22.04 6.56 -20.08
C PHE A 309 -23.17 5.66 -20.58
N LYS A 310 -23.81 5.98 -21.71
CA LYS A 310 -24.84 5.12 -22.30
C LYS A 310 -24.17 3.95 -23.02
N PRO A 311 -24.37 2.70 -22.56
CA PRO A 311 -23.76 1.53 -23.21
C PRO A 311 -24.41 1.27 -24.57
N SER A 312 -23.62 0.76 -25.50
CA SER A 312 -24.06 0.44 -26.87
C SER A 312 -23.47 -0.87 -27.37
N LYS A 313 -24.01 -1.38 -28.47
CA LYS A 313 -23.48 -2.55 -29.17
C LYS A 313 -23.34 -2.28 -30.67
N MET A 314 -22.43 -3.02 -31.31
CA MET A 314 -22.22 -3.05 -32.75
C MET A 314 -21.95 -4.50 -33.18
N VAL A 315 -22.56 -4.93 -34.27
CA VAL A 315 -22.37 -6.29 -34.83
C VAL A 315 -21.50 -6.19 -36.08
N GLU A 316 -20.44 -6.99 -36.15
CA GLU A 316 -19.59 -7.05 -37.34
C GLU A 316 -20.41 -7.45 -38.58
N GLY A 317 -20.26 -6.69 -39.66
CA GLY A 317 -20.95 -6.95 -40.93
C GLY A 317 -22.33 -6.28 -41.07
N GLU A 318 -22.88 -5.68 -40.02
CA GLU A 318 -23.99 -4.74 -40.13
C GLU A 318 -23.47 -3.33 -40.49
N THR A 319 -24.30 -2.46 -41.08
CA THR A 319 -23.93 -1.04 -41.26
C THR A 319 -23.43 -0.48 -39.93
N PHE A 320 -22.42 0.38 -39.95
CA PHE A 320 -21.71 0.96 -38.79
C PHE A 320 -22.63 1.85 -37.92
N THR A 321 -23.71 1.27 -37.41
CA THR A 321 -24.76 1.89 -36.61
C THR A 321 -24.71 1.23 -35.26
N THR A 322 -24.25 1.98 -34.25
CA THR A 322 -24.35 1.55 -32.87
C THR A 322 -25.82 1.56 -32.45
N SER A 323 -26.25 0.50 -31.78
CA SER A 323 -27.57 0.44 -31.14
C SER A 323 -27.42 0.54 -29.63
N SER A 324 -28.48 0.99 -28.95
CA SER A 324 -28.47 1.03 -27.48
C SER A 324 -28.33 -0.40 -26.96
N LEU A 325 -27.53 -0.59 -25.90
CA LEU A 325 -27.39 -1.92 -25.30
C LEU A 325 -28.65 -2.23 -24.49
N GLU A 326 -29.46 -3.17 -24.97
CA GLU A 326 -30.65 -3.61 -24.26
C GLU A 326 -30.33 -4.70 -23.23
N PRO A 327 -31.07 -4.80 -22.10
CA PRO A 327 -30.87 -5.87 -21.12
C PRO A 327 -31.01 -7.29 -21.67
N SER A 328 -31.71 -7.46 -22.81
CA SER A 328 -31.83 -8.72 -23.54
C SER A 328 -30.57 -9.10 -24.30
N ASP A 329 -29.66 -8.15 -24.54
CA ASP A 329 -28.39 -8.37 -25.24
C ASP A 329 -27.27 -8.65 -24.24
N ALA A 330 -27.13 -7.77 -23.23
CA ALA A 330 -26.19 -7.95 -22.14
C ALA A 330 -26.57 -7.13 -20.90
N MET A 331 -25.97 -7.48 -19.77
CA MET A 331 -26.06 -6.71 -18.53
C MET A 331 -24.67 -6.30 -18.04
N ILE A 332 -24.57 -5.09 -17.52
CA ILE A 332 -23.34 -4.55 -16.93
C ILE A 332 -23.51 -4.49 -15.41
N SER A 333 -22.50 -4.93 -14.66
CA SER A 333 -22.41 -4.72 -13.20
C SER A 333 -21.05 -4.15 -12.83
N LEU A 334 -21.00 -3.41 -11.73
CA LEU A 334 -19.76 -2.89 -11.18
C LEU A 334 -19.49 -3.51 -9.81
N VAL A 335 -18.26 -3.93 -9.57
CA VAL A 335 -17.77 -4.38 -8.26
C VAL A 335 -17.40 -3.14 -7.46
N LEU A 336 -18.13 -2.88 -6.37
CA LEU A 336 -18.10 -1.58 -5.66
C LEU A 336 -17.38 -1.64 -4.30
N SER A 337 -17.48 -2.74 -3.56
CA SER A 337 -16.92 -2.78 -2.19
C SER A 337 -15.44 -3.16 -2.14
N SER A 338 -14.90 -3.80 -3.16
CA SER A 338 -13.51 -4.30 -3.21
C SER A 338 -12.74 -3.62 -4.34
N LYS A 339 -11.68 -4.27 -4.84
CA LYS A 339 -11.05 -3.85 -6.11
C LYS A 339 -12.11 -3.66 -7.19
N LEU A 340 -12.16 -2.46 -7.75
CA LEU A 340 -13.07 -2.01 -8.77
C LEU A 340 -12.84 -2.80 -10.05
N ALA A 341 -13.91 -3.39 -10.52
CA ALA A 341 -13.96 -4.15 -11.76
C ALA A 341 -15.34 -4.00 -12.38
N VAL A 342 -15.42 -3.96 -13.70
CA VAL A 342 -16.71 -3.97 -14.42
C VAL A 342 -16.90 -5.32 -15.09
N ARG A 343 -18.12 -5.85 -15.01
CA ARG A 343 -18.48 -7.15 -15.56
C ARG A 343 -19.57 -7.01 -16.61
N LEU A 344 -19.36 -7.67 -17.74
CA LEU A 344 -20.32 -7.80 -18.84
C LEU A 344 -20.89 -9.23 -18.86
N TYR A 345 -22.20 -9.35 -18.66
CA TYR A 345 -22.96 -10.59 -18.79
C TYR A 345 -23.65 -10.58 -20.16
N VAL A 346 -23.07 -11.24 -21.16
CA VAL A 346 -23.70 -11.38 -22.48
C VAL A 346 -24.83 -12.41 -22.42
N ALA A 347 -25.96 -12.12 -23.08
CA ALA A 347 -27.14 -12.99 -23.04
C ALA A 347 -26.89 -14.33 -23.76
N ASN A 348 -26.13 -14.29 -24.86
CA ASN A 348 -25.83 -15.45 -25.70
C ASN A 348 -24.45 -16.06 -25.40
N TYR A 349 -24.04 -16.08 -24.12
CA TYR A 349 -22.82 -16.79 -23.73
C TYR A 349 -22.91 -18.27 -24.10
N ASP A 350 -21.93 -18.77 -24.85
CA ASP A 350 -21.80 -20.18 -25.20
C ASP A 350 -20.37 -20.66 -24.93
N GLU A 351 -20.22 -21.41 -23.84
CA GLU A 351 -18.95 -22.02 -23.41
C GLU A 351 -18.35 -22.96 -24.48
N LYS A 352 -19.19 -23.54 -25.36
CA LYS A 352 -18.72 -24.40 -26.45
C LYS A 352 -18.21 -23.62 -27.65
N ALA A 353 -18.69 -22.38 -27.84
CA ALA A 353 -18.25 -21.52 -28.93
C ALA A 353 -16.93 -20.82 -28.58
N SER A 354 -16.88 -20.18 -27.41
CA SER A 354 -15.68 -19.55 -26.87
C SER A 354 -15.89 -19.15 -25.41
N ASN A 355 -14.87 -19.33 -24.59
CA ASN A 355 -14.78 -18.79 -23.23
C ASN A 355 -13.94 -17.50 -23.15
N MET A 356 -13.60 -16.91 -24.30
CA MET A 356 -12.72 -15.75 -24.41
C MET A 356 -13.39 -14.67 -25.27
N ALA A 357 -13.25 -13.42 -24.83
CA ALA A 357 -13.59 -12.23 -25.60
C ALA A 357 -12.35 -11.35 -25.74
N GLY A 358 -12.21 -10.68 -26.89
CA GLY A 358 -11.20 -9.64 -27.04
C GLY A 358 -11.65 -8.38 -26.33
N ALA A 359 -10.76 -7.72 -25.60
CA ALA A 359 -11.07 -6.50 -24.88
C ALA A 359 -10.01 -5.43 -25.12
N GLU A 360 -10.44 -4.19 -25.34
CA GLU A 360 -9.54 -3.06 -25.49
C GLU A 360 -10.12 -1.76 -24.90
N PRO A 361 -9.30 -0.92 -24.25
CA PRO A 361 -9.68 0.45 -23.97
C PRO A 361 -9.68 1.27 -25.28
N MET A 362 -10.80 1.89 -25.61
CA MET A 362 -10.91 2.69 -26.84
C MET A 362 -9.90 3.83 -26.87
N GLY A 363 -9.27 4.02 -28.04
CA GLY A 363 -8.23 5.03 -28.26
C GLY A 363 -6.82 4.57 -27.90
N LYS A 364 -6.62 3.30 -27.52
CA LYS A 364 -5.32 2.72 -27.19
C LYS A 364 -5.13 1.35 -27.83
N ILE A 365 -4.79 1.37 -29.11
CA ILE A 365 -4.66 0.18 -29.98
C ILE A 365 -3.64 -0.84 -29.44
N ASP A 366 -2.65 -0.41 -28.66
CA ASP A 366 -1.60 -1.28 -28.11
C ASP A 366 -1.96 -1.93 -26.75
N GLU A 367 -3.15 -1.69 -26.20
CA GLU A 367 -3.60 -2.21 -24.89
C GLU A 367 -4.67 -3.32 -25.01
N TYR A 368 -4.70 -4.05 -26.12
CA TYR A 368 -5.57 -5.22 -26.29
C TYR A 368 -5.23 -6.34 -25.29
N PHE A 369 -6.26 -6.95 -24.69
CA PHE A 369 -6.13 -8.11 -23.81
C PHE A 369 -7.29 -9.09 -23.97
N ASP A 370 -7.03 -10.36 -23.67
CA ASP A 370 -8.07 -11.39 -23.66
C ASP A 370 -8.82 -11.40 -22.32
N ALA A 371 -10.13 -11.17 -22.37
CA ALA A 371 -11.01 -11.31 -21.23
C ALA A 371 -11.59 -12.73 -21.19
N TYR A 372 -11.18 -13.53 -20.22
CA TYR A 372 -11.71 -14.87 -20.02
C TYR A 372 -13.03 -14.82 -19.24
N ALA A 373 -13.97 -15.66 -19.64
CA ALA A 373 -15.24 -15.82 -18.95
C ALA A 373 -15.01 -16.39 -17.55
N ILE A 374 -15.52 -15.69 -16.55
CA ILE A 374 -15.50 -16.11 -15.14
C ILE A 374 -16.93 -16.26 -14.62
N LYS A 375 -17.10 -17.06 -13.57
CA LYS A 375 -18.38 -17.13 -12.85
C LYS A 375 -18.60 -15.85 -12.05
N GLY A 376 -19.64 -15.12 -12.41
CA GLY A 376 -20.10 -13.93 -11.71
C GLY A 376 -21.26 -14.23 -10.75
N ALA A 377 -22.18 -13.27 -10.59
CA ALA A 377 -23.33 -13.42 -9.71
C ALA A 377 -24.30 -14.51 -10.22
N ASN A 378 -24.87 -15.29 -9.30
CA ASN A 378 -25.83 -16.37 -9.58
C ASN A 378 -25.31 -17.41 -10.58
N ASP A 379 -24.01 -17.75 -10.51
CA ASP A 379 -23.34 -18.69 -11.41
C ASP A 379 -23.40 -18.34 -12.91
N LYS A 380 -23.79 -17.11 -13.26
CA LYS A 380 -23.77 -16.63 -14.64
C LYS A 380 -22.34 -16.26 -15.04
N TYR A 381 -21.93 -16.69 -16.24
CA TYR A 381 -20.65 -16.30 -16.80
C TYR A 381 -20.65 -14.82 -17.21
N CYS A 382 -19.53 -14.16 -17.01
CA CYS A 382 -19.28 -12.79 -17.44
C CYS A 382 -17.83 -12.59 -17.86
N PHE A 383 -17.60 -11.56 -18.67
CA PHE A 383 -16.28 -11.02 -18.94
C PHE A 383 -16.00 -9.88 -17.94
N GLU A 384 -14.87 -9.95 -17.23
CA GLU A 384 -14.47 -8.96 -16.24
C GLU A 384 -13.31 -8.12 -16.77
N ILE A 385 -13.43 -6.80 -16.60
CA ILE A 385 -12.32 -5.86 -16.74
C ILE A 385 -11.89 -5.50 -15.32
N PRO A 386 -10.78 -6.07 -14.81
CA PRO A 386 -10.32 -5.83 -13.46
C PRO A 386 -9.50 -4.53 -13.37
N ASN A 387 -9.06 -4.21 -12.16
CA ASN A 387 -8.05 -3.19 -11.87
C ASN A 387 -8.41 -1.76 -12.32
N ILE A 388 -9.68 -1.36 -12.16
CA ILE A 388 -10.16 -0.05 -12.64
C ILE A 388 -9.86 1.04 -11.62
N ALA A 389 -8.87 1.87 -11.89
CA ALA A 389 -8.63 3.07 -11.08
C ALA A 389 -9.81 4.06 -11.14
N PRO A 390 -10.06 4.87 -10.08
CA PRO A 390 -11.11 5.88 -10.04
C PRO A 390 -11.07 6.81 -11.24
N THR A 391 -9.88 7.25 -11.64
CA THR A 391 -9.67 8.11 -12.83
C THR A 391 -10.06 7.47 -14.15
N LYS A 392 -10.27 6.15 -14.17
CA LYS A 392 -10.63 5.34 -15.34
C LYS A 392 -12.09 4.90 -15.33
N LEU A 393 -12.90 5.35 -14.38
CA LEU A 393 -14.34 5.03 -14.35
C LEU A 393 -15.09 5.56 -15.59
N GLY A 394 -14.59 6.64 -16.22
CA GLY A 394 -15.09 7.14 -17.51
C GLY A 394 -14.39 6.60 -18.75
N GLN A 395 -13.45 5.65 -18.63
CA GLN A 395 -12.76 5.05 -19.79
C GLN A 395 -13.74 4.16 -20.55
N LEU A 396 -13.84 4.37 -21.86
CA LEU A 396 -14.63 3.52 -22.76
C LEU A 396 -13.83 2.27 -23.10
N TYR A 397 -14.48 1.11 -22.97
CA TYR A 397 -13.97 -0.20 -23.33
C TYR A 397 -14.83 -0.81 -24.43
N ASP A 398 -14.17 -1.58 -25.30
CA ASP A 398 -14.80 -2.47 -26.26
C ASP A 398 -14.52 -3.92 -25.84
N ILE A 399 -15.58 -4.72 -25.69
CA ILE A 399 -15.48 -6.17 -25.58
C ILE A 399 -16.07 -6.80 -26.84
N ASN A 400 -15.25 -7.46 -27.65
CA ASN A 400 -15.68 -8.24 -28.80
C ASN A 400 -15.86 -9.72 -28.41
N TYR A 401 -17.11 -10.19 -28.44
CA TYR A 401 -17.45 -11.58 -28.26
C TYR A 401 -18.26 -12.09 -29.46
N LEU A 402 -17.72 -13.09 -30.17
CA LEU A 402 -18.34 -13.73 -31.33
C LEU A 402 -18.81 -12.72 -32.41
N GLY A 403 -18.00 -11.68 -32.67
CA GLY A 403 -18.29 -10.64 -33.67
C GLY A 403 -19.30 -9.58 -33.21
N THR A 404 -19.67 -9.57 -31.93
CA THR A 404 -20.45 -8.49 -31.32
C THR A 404 -19.55 -7.66 -30.41
N HIS A 405 -19.42 -6.38 -30.73
CA HIS A 405 -18.74 -5.36 -29.95
C HIS A 405 -19.68 -4.76 -28.92
N TYR A 406 -19.30 -4.82 -27.65
CA TYR A 406 -20.02 -4.22 -26.53
C TYR A 406 -19.22 -3.02 -26.02
N LEU A 407 -19.75 -1.81 -26.25
CA LEU A 407 -19.09 -0.55 -25.95
C LEU A 407 -19.67 0.06 -24.68
N PHE A 408 -18.86 0.18 -23.63
CA PHE A 408 -19.31 0.75 -22.35
C PHE A 408 -18.16 1.30 -21.50
N THR A 409 -18.50 2.22 -20.61
CA THR A 409 -17.62 2.67 -19.53
C THR A 409 -18.00 1.95 -18.23
N PRO A 410 -17.12 1.89 -17.21
CA PRO A 410 -17.50 1.46 -15.87
C PRO A 410 -18.69 2.26 -15.30
N MET A 411 -18.78 3.56 -15.62
CA MET A 411 -19.91 4.42 -15.26
C MET A 411 -21.23 4.10 -15.99
N ALA A 412 -21.24 3.17 -16.96
CA ALA A 412 -22.49 2.69 -17.57
C ALA A 412 -23.43 2.02 -16.55
N TRP A 413 -22.88 1.47 -15.46
CA TRP A 413 -23.72 1.01 -14.34
C TRP A 413 -24.50 2.17 -13.71
N ALA A 414 -23.84 3.29 -13.42
CA ALA A 414 -24.48 4.47 -12.85
C ALA A 414 -25.54 5.05 -13.81
N TYR A 415 -25.22 5.14 -15.11
CA TYR A 415 -26.20 5.54 -16.13
C TYR A 415 -27.47 4.68 -16.09
N ARG A 416 -27.32 3.34 -16.06
CA ARG A 416 -28.47 2.41 -16.01
C ARG A 416 -29.29 2.51 -14.74
N VAL A 417 -28.68 2.91 -13.62
CA VAL A 417 -29.40 3.21 -12.38
C VAL A 417 -30.19 4.50 -12.55
N MET A 418 -29.52 5.57 -12.99
CA MET A 418 -30.13 6.91 -13.10
C MET A 418 -31.19 7.01 -14.18
N SER A 419 -31.15 6.16 -15.22
CA SER A 419 -32.13 6.18 -16.31
C SER A 419 -33.45 5.49 -15.97
N LYS A 420 -33.63 5.00 -14.73
CA LYS A 420 -34.85 4.33 -14.28
C LYS A 420 -35.61 5.22 -13.30
N ASP A 421 -36.87 5.50 -13.62
CA ASP A 421 -37.73 6.40 -12.84
C ASP A 421 -37.95 5.94 -11.38
N ASP A 422 -37.81 4.64 -11.10
CA ASP A 422 -38.05 4.03 -9.79
C ASP A 422 -36.79 3.34 -9.21
N ALA A 423 -35.60 3.77 -9.61
CA ALA A 423 -34.35 3.23 -9.09
C ALA A 423 -34.31 3.26 -7.54
N PRO A 424 -33.86 2.18 -6.87
CA PRO A 424 -33.73 2.17 -5.43
C PRO A 424 -32.86 3.34 -4.93
N LYS A 425 -33.28 4.00 -3.84
CA LYS A 425 -32.56 5.15 -3.27
C LYS A 425 -31.10 4.84 -2.95
N LYS A 426 -30.80 3.62 -2.49
CA LYS A 426 -29.43 3.17 -2.20
C LYS A 426 -28.58 3.07 -3.48
N ASP A 427 -29.16 2.60 -4.59
CA ASP A 427 -28.47 2.47 -5.87
C ASP A 427 -28.19 3.86 -6.43
N THR A 428 -29.18 4.75 -6.37
CA THR A 428 -29.04 6.16 -6.76
C THR A 428 -27.96 6.86 -5.94
N ALA A 429 -27.95 6.67 -4.61
CA ALA A 429 -26.95 7.27 -3.74
C ALA A 429 -25.53 6.77 -4.06
N MET A 430 -25.38 5.47 -4.32
CA MET A 430 -24.12 4.85 -4.71
C MET A 430 -23.62 5.35 -6.06
N ALA A 431 -24.51 5.45 -7.06
CA ALA A 431 -24.17 5.99 -8.38
C ALA A 431 -23.69 7.45 -8.31
N ASN A 432 -24.35 8.28 -7.51
CA ASN A 432 -23.93 9.66 -7.25
C ASN A 432 -22.57 9.74 -6.53
N ALA A 433 -22.36 8.96 -5.47
CA ALA A 433 -21.10 8.95 -4.74
C ALA A 433 -19.92 8.46 -5.59
N LEU A 434 -20.15 7.45 -6.44
CA LEU A 434 -19.16 6.96 -7.38
C LEU A 434 -18.80 7.99 -8.45
N TYR A 435 -19.78 8.74 -8.95
CA TYR A 435 -19.54 9.82 -9.93
C TYR A 435 -18.73 10.98 -9.31
N GLU A 436 -19.06 11.41 -8.09
CA GLU A 436 -18.28 12.42 -7.38
C GLU A 436 -16.85 11.94 -7.10
N TYR A 437 -16.68 10.65 -6.74
CA TYR A 437 -15.35 10.05 -6.55
C TYR A 437 -14.53 10.02 -7.84
N TYR A 438 -15.14 9.60 -8.95
CA TYR A 438 -14.54 9.63 -10.28
C TYR A 438 -14.08 11.05 -10.66
N THR A 439 -14.99 12.02 -10.60
CA THR A 439 -14.72 13.40 -11.03
C THR A 439 -13.65 14.06 -10.15
N ALA A 440 -13.70 13.87 -8.84
CA ALA A 440 -12.69 14.39 -7.93
C ALA A 440 -11.30 13.76 -8.20
N ALA A 441 -11.23 12.45 -8.43
CA ALA A 441 -9.98 11.77 -8.77
C ALA A 441 -9.42 12.25 -10.12
N SER A 442 -10.26 12.35 -11.15
CA SER A 442 -9.85 12.86 -12.46
C SER A 442 -9.37 14.31 -12.41
N ASN A 443 -10.06 15.18 -11.66
CA ASN A 443 -9.69 16.59 -11.49
C ASN A 443 -8.42 16.78 -10.66
N TYR A 444 -8.09 15.84 -9.79
CA TYR A 444 -6.86 15.89 -9.01
C TYR A 444 -5.62 15.57 -9.86
N VAL A 445 -5.75 14.64 -10.80
CA VAL A 445 -4.64 14.19 -11.67
C VAL A 445 -4.49 15.07 -12.92
N GLY A 446 -5.60 15.54 -13.50
CA GLY A 446 -5.60 16.50 -14.62
C GLY A 446 -5.44 17.94 -14.15
#